data_AF-A0A928GY73-F1
#
_entry.id   AF-A0A928GY73-F1
#
_cell.length_a   1.000
_cell.length_b   1.000
_cell.length_c   1.000
_cell.angle_alpha   90.00
_cell.angle_beta   90.00
_cell.angle_gamma   90.00
#
_symmetry.space_group_name_H-M   'P 1'
#
loop_
_entity.id
_entity.type
_entity.pdbx_description
1 polymer ?
#
loop_
_entity_poly.entity_id
_entity_poly.type
_entity_poly.pdbx_seq_one_letter_code
_entity_poly.pdbx_strand_id
1 'polypeptide(L)'
;MSNNFSSEDSIKVAQAIVAAARQAAYLPEGEAMQSSPELAALEKPIFIKMFQAFKAHLQDNNAMELTADEISSMFNFAVGKGAEMAYNFMSGQKQDGNVNGLFDSRVSLYVDDRLMNFLKAEPIAAKLGGAFVDFQQQNPGLDPVLSLFEALKWTMRIAEHLALKMIQRWQQQ
;
A
#
# COMPACT_ATOMS: atom_id res chain seq x y z
N MET A 1 -3.72 -12.00 -25.96
CA MET A 1 -5.07 -12.30 -25.44
C MET A 1 -5.27 -11.38 -24.25
N SER A 2 -6.24 -10.47 -24.31
CA SER A 2 -6.57 -9.60 -23.17
C SER A 2 -7.39 -10.41 -22.18
N ASN A 3 -6.76 -10.94 -21.13
CA ASN A 3 -7.51 -11.49 -20.00
C ASN A 3 -8.19 -10.31 -19.29
N ASN A 4 -9.51 -10.30 -19.33
CA ASN A 4 -10.31 -9.31 -18.61
C ASN A 4 -10.13 -9.56 -17.11
N PHE A 5 -9.34 -8.73 -16.45
CA PHE A 5 -9.25 -8.72 -14.99
C PHE A 5 -10.64 -8.44 -14.41
N SER A 6 -11.16 -9.42 -13.67
CA SER A 6 -12.52 -9.36 -13.13
C SER A 6 -12.54 -8.82 -11.70
N SER A 7 -13.73 -8.48 -11.20
CA SER A 7 -13.92 -8.19 -9.78
C SER A 7 -13.53 -9.38 -8.89
N GLU A 8 -13.70 -10.61 -9.37
CA GLU A 8 -13.30 -11.81 -8.64
C GLU A 8 -11.78 -11.92 -8.50
N ASP A 9 -11.03 -11.54 -9.55
CA ASP A 9 -9.56 -11.56 -9.51
C ASP A 9 -9.02 -10.49 -8.56
N SER A 10 -9.64 -9.30 -8.57
CA SER A 10 -9.38 -8.26 -7.57
C SER A 10 -9.60 -8.76 -6.14
N ILE A 11 -10.67 -9.54 -5.91
CA ILE A 11 -10.97 -10.10 -4.59
C ILE A 11 -9.92 -11.14 -4.17
N LYS A 12 -9.44 -11.98 -5.10
CA LYS A 12 -8.40 -12.98 -4.79
C LYS A 12 -7.09 -12.30 -4.37
N VAL A 13 -6.67 -11.25 -5.08
CA VAL A 13 -5.49 -10.45 -4.72
C VAL A 13 -5.67 -9.84 -3.33
N ALA A 14 -6.81 -9.19 -3.09
CA ALA A 14 -7.15 -8.62 -1.80
C ALA A 14 -7.04 -9.64 -0.65
N GLN A 15 -7.61 -10.83 -0.86
CA GLN A 15 -7.59 -11.92 0.12
C GLN A 15 -6.16 -12.39 0.42
N ALA A 16 -5.28 -12.48 -0.59
CA ALA A 16 -3.88 -12.85 -0.38
C ALA A 16 -3.14 -11.84 0.52
N ILE A 17 -3.31 -10.54 0.26
CA ILE A 17 -2.70 -9.48 1.07
C ILE A 17 -3.27 -9.46 2.49
N VAL A 18 -4.60 -9.57 2.64
CA VAL A 18 -5.25 -9.61 3.96
C VAL A 18 -4.84 -10.86 4.74
N ALA A 19 -4.70 -12.02 4.10
CA ALA A 19 -4.23 -13.24 4.74
C ALA A 19 -2.79 -13.08 5.26
N ALA A 20 -1.90 -12.50 4.46
CA ALA A 20 -0.53 -12.22 4.89
C ALA A 20 -0.48 -11.23 6.07
N ALA A 21 -1.31 -10.19 6.03
CA ALA A 21 -1.41 -9.22 7.12
C ALA A 21 -1.92 -9.86 8.42
N ARG A 22 -2.88 -10.78 8.34
CA ARG A 22 -3.36 -11.57 9.50
C ARG A 22 -2.28 -12.49 10.06
N GLN A 23 -1.57 -13.21 9.21
CA GLN A 23 -0.46 -14.09 9.62
C GLN A 23 0.67 -13.30 10.30
N ALA A 24 0.90 -12.06 9.89
CA ALA A 24 1.87 -11.16 10.50
C ALA A 24 1.32 -10.39 11.72
N ALA A 25 0.10 -10.68 12.17
CA ALA A 25 -0.60 -10.00 13.27
C ALA A 25 -0.83 -8.49 13.07
N TYR A 26 -0.73 -7.98 11.85
CA TYR A 26 -1.08 -6.59 11.51
C TYR A 26 -2.59 -6.35 11.48
N LEU A 27 -3.35 -7.40 11.17
CA LEU A 27 -4.81 -7.44 11.28
C LEU A 27 -5.20 -8.59 12.22
N PRO A 28 -5.24 -8.38 13.54
CA PRO A 28 -5.61 -9.44 14.48
C PRO A 28 -6.97 -10.04 14.17
N GLU A 29 -7.10 -11.36 14.33
CA GLU A 29 -8.37 -12.05 14.08
C GLU A 29 -9.45 -11.56 15.05
N GLY A 30 -10.66 -11.32 14.52
CA GLY A 30 -11.78 -10.78 15.29
C GLY A 30 -11.75 -9.26 15.48
N GLU A 31 -10.69 -8.56 15.06
CA GLU A 31 -10.66 -7.10 15.08
C GLU A 31 -11.13 -6.51 13.74
N ALA A 32 -12.05 -5.55 13.83
CA ALA A 32 -12.47 -4.78 12.66
C ALA A 32 -11.33 -3.87 12.20
N MET A 33 -11.09 -3.85 10.88
CA MET A 33 -10.16 -2.89 10.30
C MET A 33 -10.71 -1.48 10.51
N GLN A 34 -9.99 -0.67 11.28
CA GLN A 34 -10.24 0.76 11.37
C GLN A 34 -10.17 1.39 9.97
N SER A 35 -11.24 2.09 9.59
CA SER A 35 -11.36 2.81 8.32
C SER A 35 -12.13 4.10 8.55
N SER A 36 -11.88 5.10 7.69
CA SER A 36 -12.64 6.35 7.64
C SER A 36 -13.08 6.56 6.19
N PRO A 37 -14.36 6.94 5.93
CA PRO A 37 -14.82 7.29 4.60
C PRO A 37 -14.01 8.43 3.97
N GLU A 38 -13.51 9.36 4.78
CA GLU A 38 -12.64 10.45 4.37
C GLU A 38 -11.28 9.94 3.87
N LEU A 39 -10.66 8.99 4.59
CA LEU A 39 -9.42 8.35 4.12
C LEU A 39 -9.64 7.61 2.80
N ALA A 40 -10.72 6.84 2.68
CA ALA A 40 -11.05 6.15 1.44
C ALA A 40 -11.25 7.10 0.24
N ALA A 41 -11.79 8.31 0.49
CA ALA A 41 -11.93 9.34 -0.53
C ALA A 41 -10.56 9.92 -0.97
N LEU A 42 -9.57 9.96 -0.07
CA LEU A 42 -8.20 10.42 -0.34
C LEU A 42 -7.36 9.37 -1.10
N GLU A 43 -7.67 8.08 -0.98
CA GLU A 43 -6.97 7.01 -1.72
C GLU A 43 -7.07 7.19 -3.25
N LYS A 44 -8.28 7.44 -3.76
CA LYS A 44 -8.56 7.50 -5.20
C LYS A 44 -7.61 8.41 -5.99
N PRO A 45 -7.42 9.70 -5.63
CA PRO A 45 -6.51 10.57 -6.37
C PRO A 45 -5.05 10.11 -6.29
N ILE A 46 -4.63 9.48 -5.19
CA ILE A 46 -3.27 8.92 -5.04
C ILE A 46 -3.09 7.76 -6.01
N PHE A 47 -4.03 6.82 -6.06
CA PHE A 47 -3.97 5.67 -6.97
C PHE A 47 -3.98 6.09 -8.45
N ILE A 48 -4.78 7.11 -8.81
CA ILE A 48 -4.76 7.67 -10.16
C ILE A 48 -3.36 8.20 -10.51
N LYS A 49 -2.74 8.95 -9.59
CA LYS A 49 -1.38 9.50 -9.80
C LYS A 49 -0.32 8.41 -9.84
N MET A 50 -0.42 7.38 -9.00
CA MET A 50 0.48 6.23 -9.04
C MET A 50 0.42 5.52 -10.39
N PHE A 51 -0.78 5.33 -10.94
CA PHE A 51 -0.96 4.69 -12.24
C PHE A 51 -0.42 5.55 -13.39
N GLN A 52 -0.59 6.87 -13.33
CA GLN A 52 0.01 7.81 -14.28
C GLN A 52 1.54 7.79 -14.19
N ALA A 53 2.09 7.82 -12.98
CA ALA A 53 3.53 7.76 -12.74
C ALA A 53 4.14 6.44 -13.23
N PHE A 54 3.45 5.31 -13.02
CA PHE A 54 3.84 4.00 -13.56
C PHE A 54 3.95 4.00 -15.08
N LYS A 55 2.94 4.53 -15.78
CA LYS A 55 2.97 4.61 -17.25
C LYS A 55 4.09 5.51 -17.75
N ALA A 56 4.25 6.69 -17.14
CA ALA A 56 5.32 7.62 -17.49
C ALA A 56 6.70 7.00 -17.25
N HIS A 57 6.90 6.33 -16.11
CA HIS A 57 8.16 5.68 -15.75
C HIS A 57 8.59 4.61 -16.76
N LEU A 58 7.68 3.73 -17.17
CA LEU A 58 7.98 2.73 -18.19
C LEU A 58 8.33 3.37 -19.54
N GLN A 59 7.60 4.42 -19.92
CA GLN A 59 7.85 5.16 -21.16
C GLN A 59 9.20 5.88 -21.13
N ASP A 60 9.51 6.60 -20.07
CA ASP A 60 10.72 7.42 -19.92
C ASP A 60 11.99 6.56 -19.86
N ASN A 61 11.88 5.35 -19.30
CA ASN A 61 13.00 4.40 -19.23
C ASN A 61 13.04 3.41 -20.42
N ASN A 62 12.13 3.54 -21.40
CA ASN A 62 11.97 2.59 -22.50
C ASN A 62 11.90 1.12 -22.01
N ALA A 63 11.20 0.90 -20.91
CA ALA A 63 11.07 -0.38 -20.23
C ALA A 63 9.69 -0.99 -20.49
N MET A 64 9.64 -2.32 -20.59
CA MET A 64 8.39 -3.07 -20.77
C MET A 64 7.78 -3.52 -19.44
N GLU A 65 8.58 -3.57 -18.38
CA GLU A 65 8.21 -4.08 -17.06
C GLU A 65 8.99 -3.36 -15.96
N LEU A 66 8.49 -3.47 -14.72
CA LEU A 66 9.21 -3.03 -13.53
C LEU A 66 10.18 -4.11 -13.06
N THR A 67 11.30 -3.69 -12.51
CA THR A 67 12.22 -4.53 -11.75
C THR A 67 11.62 -4.96 -10.41
N ALA A 68 12.20 -6.02 -9.81
CA ALA A 68 11.81 -6.46 -8.48
C ALA A 68 12.03 -5.37 -7.40
N ASP A 69 13.09 -4.57 -7.54
CA ASP A 69 13.42 -3.47 -6.62
C ASP A 69 12.40 -2.33 -6.73
N GLU A 70 11.91 -2.03 -7.93
CA GLU A 70 10.85 -1.03 -8.14
C GLU A 70 9.52 -1.51 -7.56
N ILE A 71 9.16 -2.78 -7.77
CA ILE A 71 7.97 -3.37 -7.14
C ILE A 71 8.09 -3.27 -5.61
N SER A 72 9.24 -3.65 -5.05
CA SER A 72 9.50 -3.52 -3.60
C SER A 72 9.38 -2.07 -3.11
N SER A 73 9.91 -1.12 -3.88
CA SER A 73 9.82 0.31 -3.60
C SER A 73 8.36 0.80 -3.58
N MET A 74 7.51 0.31 -4.49
CA MET A 74 6.08 0.64 -4.48
C MET A 74 5.37 0.15 -3.21
N PHE A 75 5.73 -1.01 -2.66
CA PHE A 75 5.18 -1.48 -1.38
C PHE A 75 5.64 -0.63 -0.19
N ASN A 76 6.93 -0.23 -0.16
CA ASN A 76 7.42 0.72 0.84
C ASN A 76 6.67 2.06 0.74
N PHE A 77 6.45 2.55 -0.48
CA PHE A 77 5.68 3.75 -0.75
C PHE A 77 4.24 3.62 -0.25
N ALA A 78 3.54 2.52 -0.56
CA ALA A 78 2.16 2.30 -0.13
C ALA A 78 2.03 2.26 1.41
N VAL A 79 2.96 1.58 2.09
CA VAL A 79 3.00 1.56 3.56
C VAL A 79 3.23 2.96 4.13
N GLY A 80 4.24 3.66 3.63
CA GLY A 80 4.58 4.99 4.11
C GLY A 80 3.44 5.99 3.90
N LYS A 81 2.86 6.03 2.69
CA LYS A 81 1.77 6.94 2.36
C LYS A 81 0.47 6.61 3.08
N GLY A 82 0.14 5.33 3.28
CA GLY A 82 -1.01 4.97 4.12
C GLY A 82 -0.86 5.46 5.56
N ALA A 83 0.33 5.31 6.14
CA ALA A 83 0.61 5.81 7.48
C ALA A 83 0.59 7.35 7.57
N GLU A 84 1.15 8.04 6.57
CA GLU A 84 1.10 9.51 6.45
C GLU A 84 -0.34 10.02 6.29
N MET A 85 -1.17 9.33 5.51
CA MET A 85 -2.59 9.67 5.35
C MET A 85 -3.35 9.60 6.66
N ALA A 86 -3.19 8.51 7.40
CA ALA A 86 -3.79 8.37 8.73
C ALA A 86 -3.29 9.44 9.70
N TYR A 87 -1.99 9.76 9.68
CA TYR A 87 -1.41 10.82 10.51
C TYR A 87 -1.97 12.20 10.17
N ASN A 88 -2.01 12.57 8.89
CA ASN A 88 -2.55 13.84 8.44
C ASN A 88 -4.04 13.98 8.78
N PHE A 89 -4.80 12.91 8.60
CA PHE A 89 -6.21 12.85 8.98
C PHE A 89 -6.40 13.11 10.48
N MET A 90 -5.66 12.40 11.34
CA MET A 90 -5.77 12.55 12.79
C MET A 90 -5.24 13.89 13.32
N SER A 91 -4.32 14.53 12.61
CA SER A 91 -3.72 15.82 12.99
C SER A 91 -4.38 17.04 12.31
N GLY A 92 -5.40 16.82 11.47
CA GLY A 92 -6.07 17.89 10.72
C GLY A 92 -5.19 18.54 9.63
N GLN A 93 -4.11 17.88 9.22
CA GLN A 93 -3.23 18.36 8.15
C GLN A 93 -3.80 18.01 6.78
N LYS A 94 -3.47 18.83 5.78
CA LYS A 94 -3.89 18.58 4.40
C LYS A 94 -3.06 17.45 3.81
N GLN A 95 -3.74 16.47 3.21
CA GLN A 95 -3.05 15.42 2.46
C GLN A 95 -2.43 15.98 1.19
N ASP A 96 -1.12 15.78 1.03
CA ASP A 96 -0.45 15.92 -0.26
C ASP A 96 -0.54 14.59 -1.02
N GLY A 97 -1.08 14.65 -2.23
CA GLY A 97 -1.19 13.48 -3.11
C GLY A 97 0.08 13.29 -3.93
N ASN A 98 1.25 13.54 -3.36
CA ASN A 98 2.53 13.44 -4.05
C ASN A 98 2.98 11.98 -4.13
N VAL A 99 3.46 11.56 -5.31
CA VAL A 99 3.95 10.21 -5.61
C VAL A 99 5.47 10.16 -5.79
N ASN A 100 6.19 11.20 -5.38
CA ASN A 100 7.65 11.19 -5.33
C ASN A 100 8.16 10.02 -4.48
N GLY A 101 9.15 9.31 -5.00
CA GLY A 101 9.71 8.13 -4.35
C GLY A 101 8.92 6.83 -4.58
N LEU A 102 7.93 6.81 -5.49
CA LEU A 102 7.16 5.59 -5.81
C LEU A 102 8.06 4.44 -6.32
N PHE A 103 9.12 4.77 -7.07
CA PHE A 103 10.07 3.80 -7.63
C PHE A 103 11.45 3.87 -6.95
N ASP A 104 11.59 4.65 -5.86
CA ASP A 104 12.85 4.82 -5.15
C ASP A 104 12.85 4.05 -3.84
N SER A 105 14.04 3.63 -3.41
CA SER A 105 14.24 3.00 -2.09
C SER A 105 13.97 3.92 -0.89
N ARG A 106 13.73 5.21 -1.14
CA ARG A 106 13.51 6.24 -0.12
C ARG A 106 12.21 6.96 -0.37
N VAL A 107 11.28 6.83 0.58
CA VAL A 107 9.99 7.52 0.57
C VAL A 107 10.06 8.69 1.56
N SER A 108 9.76 9.89 1.09
CA SER A 108 9.63 11.05 1.98
C SER A 108 8.29 10.98 2.71
N LEU A 109 8.35 10.98 4.04
CA LEU A 109 7.19 10.85 4.92
C LEU A 109 7.19 11.95 5.97
N TYR A 110 6.03 12.57 6.16
CA TYR A 110 5.76 13.58 7.17
C TYR A 110 4.86 12.98 8.26
N VAL A 111 5.47 12.36 9.27
CA VAL A 111 4.78 11.74 10.41
C VAL A 111 5.53 11.99 11.72
N ASP A 112 4.87 11.80 12.85
CA ASP A 112 5.48 11.81 14.19
C ASP A 112 6.59 10.73 14.31
N ASP A 113 7.66 11.03 15.06
CA ASP A 113 8.82 10.15 15.24
C ASP A 113 8.47 8.76 15.75
N ARG A 114 7.42 8.63 16.58
CA ARG A 114 6.96 7.33 17.08
C ARG A 114 6.39 6.49 15.94
N LEU A 115 5.61 7.10 15.03
CA LEU A 115 5.07 6.39 13.86
C LEU A 115 6.21 6.02 12.92
N MET A 116 7.14 6.95 12.68
CA MET A 116 8.33 6.69 11.87
C MET A 116 9.16 5.52 12.42
N ASN A 117 9.38 5.46 13.73
CA ASN A 117 10.12 4.37 14.37
C ASN A 117 9.38 3.03 14.26
N PHE A 118 8.05 3.03 14.40
CA PHE A 118 7.24 1.84 14.17
C PHE A 118 7.35 1.33 12.73
N LEU A 119 7.20 2.21 11.74
CA LEU A 119 7.30 1.83 10.32
C LEU A 119 8.69 1.29 9.95
N LYS A 120 9.76 1.76 10.62
CA LYS A 120 11.13 1.24 10.44
C LYS A 120 11.36 -0.10 11.13
N ALA A 121 10.69 -0.35 12.25
CA ALA A 121 10.85 -1.58 13.02
C ALA A 121 10.08 -2.76 12.41
N GLU A 122 8.94 -2.49 11.79
CA GLU A 122 8.04 -3.52 11.26
C GLU A 122 8.27 -3.77 9.75
N PRO A 123 8.52 -5.02 9.32
CA PRO A 123 8.76 -5.34 7.92
C PRO A 123 7.45 -5.42 7.10
N ILE A 124 6.53 -4.46 7.26
CA ILE A 124 5.18 -4.48 6.68
C ILE A 124 5.25 -4.61 5.15
N ALA A 125 6.00 -3.72 4.50
CA ALA A 125 6.13 -3.69 3.05
C ALA A 125 6.73 -5.00 2.51
N ALA A 126 7.78 -5.51 3.16
CA ALA A 126 8.41 -6.77 2.75
C ALA A 126 7.46 -7.97 2.88
N LYS A 127 6.66 -8.03 3.96
CA LYS A 127 5.69 -9.11 4.17
C LYS A 127 4.57 -9.09 3.13
N LEU A 128 3.98 -7.92 2.87
CA LEU A 128 2.86 -7.78 1.95
C LEU A 128 3.31 -7.86 0.48
N GLY A 129 4.48 -7.30 0.16
CA GLY A 129 5.10 -7.42 -1.15
C GLY A 129 5.48 -8.86 -1.49
N GLY A 130 6.02 -9.62 -0.53
CA GLY A 130 6.27 -11.06 -0.69
C GLY A 130 4.99 -11.84 -0.99
N ALA A 131 3.90 -11.56 -0.26
CA ALA A 131 2.62 -12.19 -0.50
C ALA A 131 2.05 -11.91 -1.91
N PHE A 132 2.26 -10.71 -2.44
CA PHE A 132 1.92 -10.39 -3.83
C PHE A 132 2.75 -11.20 -4.83
N VAL A 133 4.06 -11.31 -4.63
CA VAL A 133 4.94 -12.10 -5.50
C VAL A 133 4.51 -13.56 -5.52
N ASP A 134 4.28 -14.15 -4.35
CA ASP A 134 3.81 -15.54 -4.22
C ASP A 134 2.45 -15.73 -4.92
N PHE A 135 1.53 -14.78 -4.74
CA PHE A 135 0.23 -14.78 -5.40
C PHE A 135 0.37 -14.75 -6.92
N GLN A 136 1.20 -13.85 -7.46
CA GLN A 136 1.38 -13.69 -8.90
C GLN A 136 2.03 -14.94 -9.53
N GLN A 137 2.97 -15.57 -8.83
CA GLN A 137 3.57 -16.84 -9.26
C GLN A 137 2.55 -17.99 -9.34
N GLN A 138 1.61 -18.03 -8.40
CA GLN A 138 0.53 -19.04 -8.38
C GLN A 138 -0.57 -18.73 -9.40
N ASN A 139 -0.66 -17.50 -9.89
CA ASN A 139 -1.70 -17.04 -10.80
C ASN A 139 -1.13 -16.33 -12.05
N PRO A 140 -0.26 -17.00 -12.85
CA PRO A 140 0.47 -16.37 -13.96
C PRO A 140 -0.44 -15.89 -15.11
N GLY A 141 -1.71 -16.31 -15.13
CA GLY A 141 -2.71 -15.87 -16.12
C GLY A 141 -3.40 -14.54 -15.78
N LEU A 142 -3.24 -14.01 -14.57
CA LEU A 142 -3.85 -12.73 -14.18
C LEU A 142 -3.02 -11.55 -14.64
N ASP A 143 -3.69 -10.44 -14.94
CA ASP A 143 -3.04 -9.17 -15.30
C ASP A 143 -2.14 -8.71 -14.14
N PRO A 144 -0.80 -8.66 -14.33
CA PRO A 144 0.13 -8.37 -13.25
C PRO A 144 0.05 -6.91 -12.79
N VAL A 145 -0.32 -5.98 -13.69
CA VAL A 145 -0.41 -4.55 -13.35
C VAL A 145 -1.65 -4.32 -12.49
N LEU A 146 -2.81 -4.84 -12.90
CA LEU A 146 -4.03 -4.69 -12.12
C LEU A 146 -3.94 -5.43 -10.78
N SER A 147 -3.28 -6.59 -10.75
CA SER A 147 -2.98 -7.32 -9.51
C SER A 147 -2.05 -6.52 -8.59
N LEU A 148 -0.99 -5.92 -9.13
CA LEU A 148 -0.08 -5.07 -8.35
C LEU A 148 -0.82 -3.87 -7.73
N PHE A 149 -1.62 -3.15 -8.52
CA PHE A 149 -2.35 -1.98 -8.02
C PHE A 149 -3.41 -2.35 -6.98
N GLU A 150 -4.06 -3.51 -7.12
CA GLU A 150 -4.96 -4.01 -6.09
C GLU A 150 -4.19 -4.36 -4.80
N ALA A 151 -3.04 -5.00 -4.90
CA ALA A 151 -2.20 -5.33 -3.76
C ALA A 151 -1.68 -4.08 -3.03
N LEU A 152 -1.27 -3.05 -3.77
CA LEU A 152 -0.84 -1.77 -3.23
C LEU A 152 -1.97 -1.03 -2.50
N LYS A 153 -3.20 -1.11 -3.02
CA LYS A 153 -4.40 -0.55 -2.36
C LYS A 153 -4.65 -1.18 -1.00
N TRP A 154 -4.60 -2.50 -0.90
CA TRP A 154 -4.76 -3.18 0.38
C TRP A 154 -3.58 -2.93 1.33
N THR A 155 -2.37 -2.85 0.80
CA THR A 155 -1.17 -2.49 1.56
C THR A 155 -1.31 -1.11 2.21
N MET A 156 -1.76 -0.11 1.45
CA MET A 156 -1.99 1.25 1.94
C MET A 156 -3.03 1.27 3.06
N ARG A 157 -4.17 0.59 2.87
CA ARG A 157 -5.24 0.46 3.86
C ARG A 157 -4.81 -0.23 5.15
N ILE A 158 -3.98 -1.26 5.05
CA ILE A 158 -3.41 -1.93 6.23
C ILE A 158 -2.48 -0.98 6.99
N ALA A 159 -1.67 -0.20 6.28
CA ALA A 159 -0.80 0.79 6.91
C ALA A 159 -1.59 1.93 7.57
N GLU A 160 -2.66 2.42 6.93
CA GLU A 160 -3.61 3.36 7.54
C GLU A 160 -4.19 2.81 8.83
N HIS A 161 -4.68 1.56 8.81
CA HIS A 161 -5.22 0.88 9.98
C HIS A 161 -4.21 0.84 11.14
N LEU A 162 -2.98 0.42 10.86
CA LEU A 162 -1.92 0.33 11.86
C LEU A 162 -1.59 1.70 12.45
N ALA A 163 -1.47 2.73 11.60
CA ALA A 163 -1.20 4.09 12.02
C ALA A 163 -2.34 4.67 12.87
N LEU A 164 -3.60 4.50 12.47
CA LEU A 164 -4.77 4.94 13.25
C LEU A 164 -4.77 4.33 14.65
N LYS A 165 -4.57 3.01 14.76
CA LYS A 165 -4.51 2.32 16.06
C LYS A 165 -3.37 2.86 16.92
N MET A 166 -2.22 3.12 16.32
CA MET A 166 -1.06 3.63 17.04
C MET A 166 -1.31 5.05 17.57
N ILE A 167 -1.83 5.94 16.72
CA ILE A 167 -2.12 7.33 17.07
C ILE A 167 -3.19 7.40 18.16
N GLN A 168 -4.26 6.61 18.06
CA GLN A 168 -5.32 6.56 19.08
C GLN A 168 -4.80 6.08 20.44
N ARG A 169 -3.89 5.10 20.47
CA ARG A 169 -3.26 4.64 21.73
C ARG A 169 -2.47 5.74 22.40
N TRP A 170 -1.80 6.61 21.64
CA TRP A 170 -1.05 7.74 22.21
C TRP A 170 -1.94 8.82 22.81
N GLN A 171 -3.16 8.99 22.29
CA GLN A 171 -4.11 9.99 22.80
C GLN A 171 -4.78 9.55 24.10
N GLN A 172 -4.64 8.27 24.49
CA GLN A 172 -5.22 7.69 25.70
C GLN A 172 -4.21 7.61 26.87
N GLN A 173 -2.95 8.01 26.64
CA GLN A 173 -1.87 8.03 27.62
C GLN A 173 -1.58 9.46 28.05
#